data_AF-A0A0K8J8W2-F1
#
_entry.id   AF-A0A0K8J8W2-F1
#
_cell.length_a   1.000
_cell.length_b   1.000
_cell.length_c   1.000
_cell.angle_alpha   90.00
_cell.angle_beta   90.00
_cell.angle_gamma   90.00
#
_symmetry.space_group_name_H-M   'P 1'
#
loop_
_entity.id
_entity.type
_entity.pdbx_description
1 polymer ?
#
loop_
_entity_poly.entity_id
_entity_poly.type
_entity_poly.pdbx_seq_one_letter_code
_entity_poly.pdbx_strand_id
1 'polypeptide(L)'
;MLRNKIRYILILIMMGFLAILYNEYFMGILFLTIVIFPLLLFAILFYVHRRLSYEMTSVAHVLNKGEAIPISIQLHNPTIFPIANLCITISYYNTFSNIVKKQDFFVSIDNRTTTTVTCNLKSFHTGNLVISLSKIKVFDYLKIFSLCKKDLNSVQVAILPYYYELTEDFLENCSKMQIESDSYSTVKSGDDPSEVFAIRQYREGDRLQRIHWKLSLKQDQLMIKEFSEPLNCSLVVFVDIENPQGEDMLKIVDAILECALSLSFTFMLKGYIHYLAWYDKVHGECKRVRIVNEKDLFEAVDGLLNSGSYKQDNNLAAMYYAEYPNEQYTDLFYVTNKLCDQKLDSLVFINAINRQILYIDDSNSLDMYRQDNDQIVMDMQITTDLVSRIKEKGMGLLSINPTNIKRDLEEFKLS
;
A
#
# COMPACT_ATOMS: atom_id res chain seq x y z
N MET A 1 -24.66 29.73 3.73
CA MET A 1 -25.90 29.74 2.91
C MET A 1 -27.12 30.16 3.71
N LEU A 2 -27.47 29.50 4.82
CA LEU A 2 -28.69 29.82 5.60
C LEU A 2 -28.77 31.30 6.00
N ARG A 3 -27.69 31.86 6.53
CA ARG A 3 -27.59 33.30 6.88
C ARG A 3 -27.86 34.24 5.70
N ASN A 4 -27.39 33.89 4.50
CA ASN A 4 -27.58 34.72 3.30
C ASN A 4 -29.02 34.64 2.79
N LYS A 5 -29.64 33.44 2.84
CA LYS A 5 -31.07 33.28 2.55
C LYS A 5 -31.95 34.11 3.48
N ILE A 6 -31.67 34.09 4.78
CA ILE A 6 -32.42 34.88 5.78
C ILE A 6 -32.25 36.38 5.52
N ARG A 7 -31.02 36.85 5.30
CA ARG A 7 -30.76 38.27 4.95
C ARG A 7 -31.52 38.68 3.70
N TYR A 8 -31.54 37.83 2.67
CA TYR A 8 -32.24 38.11 1.43
C TYR A 8 -33.76 38.17 1.62
N ILE A 9 -34.34 37.22 2.37
CA ILE A 9 -35.77 37.21 2.70
C ILE A 9 -36.15 38.45 3.51
N LEU A 10 -35.31 38.88 4.47
CA LEU A 10 -35.54 40.08 5.25
C LEU A 10 -35.55 41.34 4.37
N ILE A 11 -34.63 41.45 3.42
CA ILE A 11 -34.62 42.54 2.43
C ILE A 11 -35.90 42.51 1.58
N LEU A 12 -36.34 41.33 1.15
CA LEU A 12 -37.55 41.16 0.35
C LEU A 12 -38.82 41.57 1.12
N ILE A 13 -38.93 41.18 2.40
CA ILE A 13 -40.06 41.58 3.27
C ILE A 13 -40.04 43.09 3.49
N MET A 14 -38.87 43.66 3.83
CA MET A 14 -38.73 45.10 4.03
C MET A 14 -39.11 45.88 2.78
N MET A 15 -38.65 45.44 1.60
CA MET A 15 -38.98 46.11 0.35
C MET A 15 -40.45 45.94 -0.04
N GLY A 16 -41.04 44.78 0.23
CA GLY A 16 -42.48 44.55 0.02
C GLY A 16 -43.33 45.45 0.91
N PHE A 17 -42.93 45.63 2.18
CA PHE A 17 -43.59 46.56 3.08
C PHE A 17 -43.50 48.01 2.60
N LEU A 18 -42.31 48.45 2.15
CA LEU A 18 -42.12 49.79 1.59
C LEU A 18 -42.95 49.99 0.31
N ALA A 19 -43.05 48.98 -0.56
CA ALA A 19 -43.85 49.07 -1.78
C ALA A 19 -45.35 49.27 -1.47
N ILE A 20 -45.88 48.60 -0.45
CA ILE A 20 -47.27 48.76 0.00
C ILE A 20 -47.47 50.13 0.68
N LEU A 21 -46.52 50.56 1.52
CA LEU A 21 -46.63 51.78 2.31
C LEU A 21 -46.62 53.05 1.43
N TYR A 22 -45.70 53.13 0.48
CA TYR A 22 -45.56 54.31 -0.37
C TYR A 22 -46.50 54.25 -1.59
N ASN A 23 -46.91 53.07 -2.04
CA ASN A 23 -47.84 52.85 -3.17
C ASN A 23 -47.47 53.60 -4.48
N GLU A 24 -46.19 53.90 -4.65
CA GLU A 24 -45.65 54.53 -5.86
C GLU A 24 -45.21 53.46 -6.86
N TYR A 25 -45.44 53.71 -8.15
CA TYR A 25 -45.12 52.73 -9.22
C TYR A 25 -43.65 52.31 -9.22
N PHE A 26 -42.74 53.24 -8.91
CA PHE A 26 -41.30 52.97 -8.85
C PHE A 26 -40.93 51.96 -7.75
N MET A 27 -41.59 52.03 -6.58
CA MET A 27 -41.34 51.09 -5.49
C MET A 27 -41.83 49.68 -5.84
N GLY A 28 -42.96 49.57 -6.56
CA GLY A 28 -43.45 48.30 -7.10
C GLY A 28 -42.45 47.66 -8.08
N ILE A 29 -41.85 48.45 -8.97
CA ILE A 29 -40.82 47.98 -9.93
C ILE A 29 -39.58 47.47 -9.20
N LEU A 30 -39.10 48.20 -8.18
CA LEU A 30 -37.95 47.76 -7.40
C LEU A 30 -38.23 46.45 -6.65
N PHE A 31 -39.41 46.33 -6.02
CA PHE A 31 -39.80 45.08 -5.37
C PHE A 31 -39.84 43.90 -6.35
N LEU A 32 -40.47 44.08 -7.52
CA LEU A 32 -40.51 43.07 -8.57
C LEU A 32 -39.11 42.69 -9.08
N THR A 33 -38.21 43.66 -9.19
CA THR A 33 -36.80 43.42 -9.57
C THR A 33 -36.12 42.52 -8.55
N ILE A 34 -36.29 42.77 -7.25
CA ILE A 34 -35.77 41.91 -6.18
C ILE A 34 -36.39 40.52 -6.29
N VAL A 35 -37.71 40.39 -6.49
CA VAL A 35 -38.37 39.08 -6.63
C VAL A 35 -37.83 38.26 -7.81
N ILE A 36 -37.53 38.89 -8.95
CA ILE A 36 -37.03 38.21 -10.16
C ILE A 36 -35.53 37.89 -10.08
N PHE A 37 -34.74 38.72 -9.38
CA PHE A 37 -33.29 38.56 -9.26
C PHE A 37 -32.79 37.15 -8.88
N PRO A 38 -33.36 36.43 -7.89
CA PRO A 38 -32.91 35.09 -7.51
C PRO A 38 -33.22 34.04 -8.58
N LEU A 39 -34.30 34.23 -9.37
CA LEU A 39 -34.61 33.37 -10.51
C LEU A 39 -33.53 33.51 -11.59
N LEU A 40 -33.10 34.75 -11.85
CA LEU A 40 -32.00 35.02 -12.77
C LEU A 40 -30.66 34.44 -12.27
N LEU A 41 -30.34 34.61 -10.98
CA LEU A 41 -29.16 33.99 -10.37
C LEU A 41 -29.19 32.46 -10.46
N PHE A 42 -30.34 31.85 -10.25
CA PHE A 42 -30.50 30.41 -10.38
C PHE A 42 -30.34 29.94 -11.83
N ALA A 43 -30.89 30.67 -12.80
CA ALA A 43 -30.73 30.36 -14.23
C ALA A 43 -29.24 30.43 -14.66
N ILE A 44 -28.52 31.46 -14.21
CA ILE A 44 -27.06 31.58 -14.43
C ILE A 44 -26.33 30.41 -13.78
N LEU A 45 -26.62 30.12 -12.51
CA LEU A 45 -25.99 29.02 -11.77
C LEU A 45 -26.22 27.68 -12.47
N PHE A 46 -27.43 27.42 -12.95
CA PHE A 46 -27.78 26.21 -13.68
C PHE A 46 -27.04 26.10 -15.01
N TYR A 47 -26.97 27.19 -15.77
CA TYR A 47 -26.23 27.26 -17.04
C TYR A 47 -24.74 26.96 -16.84
N VAL A 48 -24.11 27.62 -15.87
CA VAL A 48 -22.70 27.42 -15.50
C VAL A 48 -22.46 26.00 -15.03
N HIS A 49 -23.29 25.48 -14.13
CA HIS A 49 -23.16 24.14 -13.58
C HIS A 49 -23.17 23.06 -14.68
N ARG A 50 -24.05 23.19 -15.68
CA ARG A 50 -24.15 22.23 -16.78
C ARG A 50 -22.91 22.26 -17.70
N ARG A 51 -22.31 23.45 -17.91
CA ARG A 51 -21.19 23.64 -18.84
C ARG A 51 -19.81 23.49 -18.20
N LEU A 52 -19.71 23.57 -16.87
CA LEU A 52 -18.46 23.38 -16.13
C LEU A 52 -17.95 21.94 -16.30
N SER A 53 -16.74 21.79 -16.85
CA SER A 53 -15.98 20.54 -16.87
C SER A 53 -14.79 20.62 -15.90
N TYR A 54 -14.34 19.45 -15.48
CA TYR A 54 -13.27 19.29 -14.51
C TYR A 54 -12.47 18.03 -14.86
N GLU A 55 -11.19 18.07 -14.62
CA GLU A 55 -10.28 16.93 -14.75
C GLU A 55 -9.35 16.90 -13.55
N MET A 56 -9.06 15.71 -13.04
CA MET A 56 -8.17 15.51 -11.91
C MET A 56 -6.99 14.68 -12.40
N THR A 57 -5.79 15.20 -12.20
CA THR A 57 -4.55 14.52 -12.57
C THR A 57 -3.57 14.54 -11.40
N SER A 58 -2.88 13.43 -11.18
CA SER A 58 -1.70 13.38 -10.33
C SER A 58 -0.47 13.48 -11.21
N VAL A 59 0.52 14.27 -10.76
CA VAL A 59 1.81 14.33 -11.45
C VAL A 59 2.71 13.16 -11.04
N ALA A 60 2.54 12.65 -9.81
CA ALA A 60 3.29 11.53 -9.27
C ALA A 60 2.36 10.41 -8.84
N HIS A 61 2.69 9.18 -9.25
CA HIS A 61 1.95 7.96 -8.93
C HIS A 61 2.67 7.09 -7.89
N VAL A 62 3.96 7.32 -7.68
CA VAL A 62 4.80 6.62 -6.68
C VAL A 62 5.58 7.67 -5.92
N LEU A 63 5.47 7.67 -4.60
CA LEU A 63 6.10 8.66 -3.69
C LEU A 63 6.59 7.95 -2.42
N ASN A 64 7.56 8.55 -1.73
CA ASN A 64 7.99 8.03 -0.43
C ASN A 64 7.12 8.60 0.71
N LYS A 65 7.17 7.94 1.88
CA LYS A 65 6.52 8.48 3.09
C LYS A 65 6.94 9.92 3.39
N GLY A 66 5.96 10.75 3.75
CA GLY A 66 6.15 12.16 4.13
C GLY A 66 6.32 13.14 2.96
N GLU A 67 6.48 12.65 1.73
CA GLU A 67 6.55 13.52 0.55
C GLU A 67 5.19 14.18 0.26
N ALA A 68 5.24 15.38 -0.31
CA ALA A 68 4.04 16.08 -0.75
C ALA A 68 3.50 15.42 -2.02
N ILE A 69 2.22 15.11 -2.02
CA ILE A 69 1.49 14.52 -3.16
C ILE A 69 0.82 15.67 -3.91
N PRO A 70 1.39 16.16 -5.04
CA PRO A 70 0.81 17.25 -5.80
C PRO A 70 -0.33 16.74 -6.66
N ILE A 71 -1.56 17.08 -6.27
CA ILE A 71 -2.77 16.77 -7.03
C ILE A 71 -3.22 18.03 -7.75
N SER A 72 -3.34 17.92 -9.07
CA SER A 72 -3.79 19.01 -9.93
C SER A 72 -5.25 18.77 -10.33
N ILE A 73 -6.10 19.74 -10.05
CA ILE A 73 -7.50 19.76 -10.48
C ILE A 73 -7.64 20.87 -11.51
N GLN A 74 -7.83 20.50 -12.77
CA GLN A 74 -8.09 21.44 -13.85
C GLN A 74 -9.60 21.68 -13.93
N LEU A 75 -10.00 22.94 -13.80
CA LEU A 75 -11.40 23.36 -13.87
C LEU A 75 -11.57 24.23 -15.10
N HIS A 76 -12.45 23.84 -16.01
CA HIS A 76 -12.68 24.57 -17.25
C HIS A 76 -14.08 25.20 -17.25
N ASN A 77 -14.11 26.54 -17.23
CA ASN A 77 -15.33 27.32 -17.30
C ASN A 77 -15.47 27.95 -18.70
N PRO A 78 -16.22 27.34 -19.64
CA PRO A 78 -16.41 27.91 -20.97
C PRO A 78 -17.44 29.06 -20.98
N THR A 79 -18.06 29.40 -19.85
CA THR A 79 -19.14 30.38 -19.82
C THR A 79 -18.63 31.82 -19.70
N ILE A 80 -19.49 32.78 -20.03
CA ILE A 80 -19.21 34.23 -19.95
C ILE A 80 -19.24 34.71 -18.48
N PHE A 81 -19.83 33.92 -17.59
CA PHE A 81 -20.00 34.26 -16.18
C PHE A 81 -18.83 33.71 -15.36
N PRO A 82 -18.11 34.56 -14.60
CA PRO A 82 -17.09 34.10 -13.67
C PRO A 82 -17.73 33.37 -12.48
N ILE A 83 -17.08 32.33 -11.96
CA ILE A 83 -17.52 31.59 -10.79
C ILE A 83 -16.79 32.14 -9.56
N ALA A 84 -17.47 32.98 -8.79
CA ALA A 84 -16.87 33.64 -7.62
C ALA A 84 -16.62 32.68 -6.43
N ASN A 85 -17.40 31.60 -6.33
CA ASN A 85 -17.24 30.65 -5.24
C ASN A 85 -17.57 29.23 -5.69
N LEU A 86 -16.55 28.40 -5.73
CA LEU A 86 -16.64 26.98 -6.00
C LEU A 86 -15.97 26.24 -4.85
N CYS A 87 -16.66 25.26 -4.29
CA CYS A 87 -16.15 24.41 -3.22
C CYS A 87 -15.84 23.03 -3.79
N ILE A 88 -14.59 22.60 -3.61
CA ILE A 88 -14.06 21.30 -4.02
C ILE A 88 -13.84 20.48 -2.76
N THR A 89 -14.49 19.34 -2.65
CA THR A 89 -14.26 18.38 -1.56
C THR A 89 -13.48 17.20 -2.11
N ILE A 90 -12.27 17.01 -1.60
CA ILE A 90 -11.43 15.84 -1.88
C ILE A 90 -11.58 14.87 -0.71
N SER A 91 -11.83 13.60 -0.99
CA SER A 91 -11.76 12.52 0.00
C SER A 91 -10.59 11.61 -0.30
N TYR A 92 -9.87 11.17 0.72
CA TYR A 92 -8.79 10.23 0.58
C TYR A 92 -8.75 9.24 1.73
N TYR A 93 -8.31 8.02 1.43
CA TYR A 93 -8.09 6.95 2.41
C TYR A 93 -6.94 6.07 1.95
N ASN A 94 -6.23 5.45 2.91
CA ASN A 94 -5.19 4.48 2.64
C ASN A 94 -5.84 3.08 2.54
N THR A 95 -5.50 2.25 1.56
CA THR A 95 -6.09 0.89 1.39
C THR A 95 -5.98 0.00 2.62
N PHE A 96 -4.97 0.18 3.46
CA PHE A 96 -4.85 -0.53 4.74
C PHE A 96 -5.79 0.00 5.82
N SER A 97 -6.33 1.21 5.68
CA SER A 97 -7.27 1.83 6.61
C SER A 97 -8.59 2.20 5.93
N ASN A 98 -9.72 1.74 6.46
CA ASN A 98 -11.04 2.20 5.95
C ASN A 98 -11.44 3.61 6.45
N ILE A 99 -10.49 4.42 6.92
CA ILE A 99 -10.73 5.76 7.47
C ILE A 99 -10.67 6.79 6.34
N VAL A 100 -11.83 7.32 5.97
CA VAL A 100 -11.95 8.35 4.93
C VAL A 100 -11.76 9.74 5.51
N LYS A 101 -10.68 10.42 5.11
CA LYS A 101 -10.42 11.83 5.41
C LYS A 101 -10.99 12.71 4.30
N LYS A 102 -11.45 13.91 4.65
CA LYS A 102 -12.04 14.89 3.71
C LYS A 102 -11.40 16.25 3.88
N GLN A 103 -11.16 16.93 2.76
CA GLN A 103 -10.64 18.29 2.74
C GLN A 103 -11.42 19.15 1.74
N ASP A 104 -11.87 20.31 2.20
CA ASP A 104 -12.61 21.28 1.40
C ASP A 104 -11.73 22.45 0.99
N PHE A 105 -11.78 22.83 -0.28
CA PHE A 105 -11.09 23.98 -0.85
C PHE A 105 -12.09 24.93 -1.51
N PHE A 106 -11.83 26.24 -1.41
CA PHE A 106 -12.64 27.26 -2.06
C PHE A 106 -11.82 27.94 -3.15
N VAL A 107 -12.37 27.99 -4.36
CA VAL A 107 -11.71 28.47 -5.57
C VAL A 107 -12.65 29.41 -6.31
N SER A 108 -12.08 30.42 -6.97
CA SER A 108 -12.76 31.26 -7.96
C SER A 108 -12.18 30.99 -9.34
N ILE A 109 -13.04 30.97 -10.35
CA ILE A 109 -12.66 30.74 -11.75
C ILE A 109 -13.22 31.88 -12.57
N ASP A 110 -12.40 32.51 -13.40
CA ASP A 110 -12.86 33.57 -14.28
C ASP A 110 -13.70 33.03 -15.45
N ASN A 111 -14.17 33.93 -16.30
CA ASN A 111 -14.96 33.57 -17.46
C ASN A 111 -14.06 33.02 -18.59
N ARG A 112 -14.55 32.01 -19.31
CA ARG A 112 -13.86 31.41 -20.46
C ARG A 112 -12.40 30.99 -20.19
N THR A 113 -12.08 30.64 -18.94
CA THR A 113 -10.73 30.27 -18.52
C THR A 113 -10.68 28.84 -18.00
N THR A 114 -9.46 28.29 -18.03
CA THR A 114 -9.11 27.04 -17.35
C THR A 114 -8.22 27.41 -16.17
N THR A 115 -8.61 27.00 -14.97
CA THR A 115 -7.84 27.23 -13.75
C THR A 115 -7.38 25.90 -13.18
N THR A 116 -6.07 25.77 -12.96
CA THR A 116 -5.48 24.60 -12.32
C THR A 116 -5.31 24.89 -10.83
N VAL A 117 -5.90 24.05 -10.00
CA VAL A 117 -5.79 24.11 -8.54
C VAL A 117 -4.87 22.98 -8.11
N THR A 118 -3.73 23.32 -7.51
CA THR A 118 -2.82 22.34 -6.93
C THR A 118 -3.08 22.21 -5.43
N CYS A 119 -3.29 20.98 -4.97
CA CYS A 119 -3.38 20.66 -3.56
C CYS A 119 -2.30 19.65 -3.20
N ASN A 120 -1.58 19.93 -2.12
CA ASN A 120 -0.50 19.09 -1.63
C ASN A 120 -1.04 18.28 -0.45
N LEU A 121 -1.35 17.01 -0.69
CA LEU A 121 -1.64 16.07 0.39
C LEU A 121 -0.34 15.51 0.95
N LYS A 122 -0.36 15.05 2.19
CA LYS A 122 0.74 14.32 2.80
C LYS A 122 0.20 13.06 3.45
N SER A 123 0.90 11.96 3.26
CA SER A 123 0.68 10.72 4.00
C SER A 123 1.97 10.33 4.70
N PHE A 124 1.85 9.93 5.96
CA PHE A 124 2.96 9.45 6.78
C PHE A 124 3.00 7.92 6.86
N HIS A 125 2.08 7.25 6.18
CA HIS A 125 1.93 5.79 6.21
C HIS A 125 2.02 5.20 4.81
N THR A 126 2.64 4.04 4.74
CA THR A 126 2.83 3.18 3.57
C THR A 126 1.48 2.62 3.11
N GLY A 127 1.35 2.40 1.80
CA GLY A 127 0.12 1.85 1.22
C GLY A 127 -0.35 2.65 0.02
N ASN A 128 -1.45 2.18 -0.55
CA ASN A 128 -2.06 2.85 -1.68
C ASN A 128 -3.05 3.90 -1.16
N LEU A 129 -2.77 5.17 -1.47
CA LEU A 129 -3.66 6.27 -1.16
C LEU A 129 -4.65 6.46 -2.32
N VAL A 130 -5.91 6.16 -2.07
CA VAL A 130 -6.99 6.40 -3.03
C VAL A 130 -7.55 7.77 -2.78
N ILE A 131 -7.38 8.67 -3.75
CA ILE A 131 -7.76 10.07 -3.66
C ILE A 131 -8.87 10.32 -4.66
N SER A 132 -10.01 10.79 -4.17
CA SER A 132 -11.24 10.94 -4.94
C SER A 132 -11.75 12.37 -4.86
N LEU A 133 -12.12 12.89 -6.02
CA LEU A 133 -12.86 14.12 -6.13
C LEU A 133 -14.33 13.82 -5.79
N SER A 134 -14.69 13.91 -4.51
CA SER A 134 -16.00 13.49 -4.02
C SER A 134 -17.14 14.41 -4.45
N LYS A 135 -16.87 15.72 -4.48
CA LYS A 135 -17.91 16.73 -4.66
C LYS A 135 -17.36 18.05 -5.16
N ILE A 136 -18.00 18.60 -6.19
CA ILE A 136 -17.83 19.99 -6.60
C ILE A 136 -19.17 20.70 -6.41
N LYS A 137 -19.17 21.72 -5.55
CA LYS A 137 -20.34 22.55 -5.26
C LYS A 137 -20.10 23.98 -5.79
N VAL A 138 -20.93 24.39 -6.75
CA VAL A 138 -20.92 25.74 -7.31
C VAL A 138 -21.99 26.56 -6.58
N PHE A 139 -21.65 27.78 -6.18
CA PHE A 139 -22.58 28.72 -5.56
C PHE A 139 -22.91 29.85 -6.53
N ASP A 140 -24.10 30.43 -6.40
CA ASP A 140 -24.41 31.72 -7.02
C ASP A 140 -23.65 32.87 -6.31
N TYR A 141 -23.62 34.04 -6.93
CA TYR A 141 -22.89 35.21 -6.41
C TYR A 141 -23.34 35.65 -5.00
N LEU A 142 -24.61 35.45 -4.63
CA LEU A 142 -25.13 35.76 -3.29
C LEU A 142 -25.08 34.57 -2.32
N LYS A 143 -24.64 33.39 -2.77
CA LYS A 143 -24.66 32.11 -2.04
C LYS A 143 -26.05 31.74 -1.49
N ILE A 144 -27.11 32.07 -2.23
CA ILE A 144 -28.50 31.69 -1.97
C ILE A 144 -28.73 30.25 -2.44
N PHE A 145 -28.25 29.89 -3.63
CA PHE A 145 -28.39 28.58 -4.25
C PHE A 145 -27.04 27.88 -4.40
N SER A 146 -27.07 26.55 -4.47
CA SER A 146 -25.88 25.77 -4.77
C SER A 146 -26.25 24.51 -5.54
N LEU A 147 -25.51 24.23 -6.59
CA LEU A 147 -25.61 22.99 -7.36
C LEU A 147 -24.34 22.16 -7.15
N CYS A 148 -24.50 20.84 -7.16
CA CYS A 148 -23.46 19.91 -6.75
C CYS A 148 -23.30 18.81 -7.80
N LYS A 149 -22.07 18.56 -8.25
CA LYS A 149 -21.68 17.32 -8.93
C LYS A 149 -20.99 16.41 -7.92
N LYS A 150 -21.20 15.09 -8.02
CA LYS A 150 -20.64 14.07 -7.13
C LYS A 150 -19.93 12.99 -7.96
N ASP A 151 -19.08 12.21 -7.29
CA ASP A 151 -18.45 10.98 -7.80
C ASP A 151 -17.76 11.20 -9.14
N LEU A 152 -16.80 12.14 -9.11
CA LEU A 152 -16.31 12.78 -10.31
C LEU A 152 -15.14 12.01 -10.94
N ASN A 153 -14.12 11.65 -10.14
CA ASN A 153 -12.94 10.87 -10.53
C ASN A 153 -12.15 10.41 -9.29
N SER A 154 -11.34 9.35 -9.43
CA SER A 154 -10.39 8.90 -8.41
C SER A 154 -9.02 8.61 -9.02
N VAL A 155 -7.99 8.84 -8.24
CA VAL A 155 -6.59 8.58 -8.56
C VAL A 155 -5.99 7.79 -7.41
N GLN A 156 -5.16 6.79 -7.73
CA GLN A 156 -4.41 6.00 -6.78
C GLN A 156 -2.93 6.41 -6.83
N VAL A 157 -2.35 6.61 -5.66
CA VAL A 157 -0.93 6.92 -5.50
C VAL A 157 -0.33 5.91 -4.53
N ALA A 158 0.72 5.21 -4.96
CA ALA A 158 1.47 4.27 -4.12
C ALA A 158 2.48 5.04 -3.25
N ILE A 159 2.40 4.81 -1.94
CA ILE A 159 3.36 5.37 -0.98
C ILE A 159 4.29 4.23 -0.55
N LEU A 160 5.56 4.37 -0.90
CA LEU A 160 6.58 3.37 -0.60
C LEU A 160 7.04 3.44 0.86
N PRO A 161 7.30 2.28 1.50
CA PRO A 161 7.97 2.21 2.79
C PRO A 161 9.44 2.64 2.69
N TYR A 162 10.08 2.92 3.82
CA TYR A 162 11.53 3.05 3.85
C TYR A 162 12.21 1.68 3.78
N TYR A 163 13.25 1.57 2.97
CA TYR A 163 14.12 0.41 2.91
C TYR A 163 15.42 0.73 3.65
N TYR A 164 15.80 -0.12 4.60
CA TYR A 164 17.08 -0.01 5.28
C TYR A 164 18.02 -1.09 4.76
N GLU A 165 19.21 -0.67 4.30
CA GLU A 165 20.33 -1.59 4.13
C GLU A 165 20.86 -1.96 5.51
N LEU A 166 20.78 -3.24 5.84
CA LEU A 166 21.22 -3.74 7.13
C LEU A 166 22.69 -4.18 7.03
N THR A 167 23.51 -3.64 7.92
CA THR A 167 24.97 -3.80 7.86
C THR A 167 25.42 -5.18 8.34
N GLU A 168 24.73 -5.80 9.31
CA GLU A 168 25.11 -7.10 9.85
C GLU A 168 24.98 -8.23 8.82
N ASP A 169 25.95 -9.14 8.80
CA ASP A 169 25.88 -10.37 8.01
C ASP A 169 25.01 -11.39 8.74
N PHE A 170 23.69 -11.23 8.63
CA PHE A 170 22.70 -12.18 9.14
C PHE A 170 23.04 -13.63 8.74
N LEU A 171 23.59 -13.81 7.55
CA LEU A 171 23.77 -15.11 6.93
C LEU A 171 25.22 -15.64 6.98
N GLU A 172 26.09 -15.08 7.84
CA GLU A 172 27.51 -15.48 7.95
C GLU A 172 27.68 -17.01 8.19
N ASN A 173 26.71 -17.64 8.87
CA ASN A 173 26.68 -19.07 9.17
C ASN A 173 25.69 -19.88 8.31
N CYS A 174 24.98 -19.25 7.37
CA CYS A 174 24.11 -19.94 6.44
C CYS A 174 25.00 -20.69 5.46
N SER A 175 25.36 -21.91 5.88
CA SER A 175 26.11 -22.83 5.05
C SER A 175 25.47 -22.82 3.67
N LYS A 176 26.30 -22.74 2.63
CA LYS A 176 25.93 -22.96 1.24
C LYS A 176 25.49 -24.41 1.04
N MET A 177 24.59 -24.92 1.89
CA MET A 177 23.97 -26.21 1.75
C MET A 177 23.22 -26.16 0.44
N GLN A 178 23.59 -27.07 -0.44
CA GLN A 178 22.84 -27.32 -1.66
C GLN A 178 21.53 -27.96 -1.22
N ILE A 179 20.50 -27.14 -1.05
CA ILE A 179 19.12 -27.61 -1.05
C ILE A 179 18.86 -28.13 -2.46
N GLU A 180 18.24 -29.31 -2.58
CA GLU A 180 17.74 -29.80 -3.86
C GLU A 180 16.72 -28.78 -4.38
N SER A 181 17.05 -28.09 -5.48
CA SER A 181 16.20 -27.08 -6.07
C SER A 181 15.64 -27.60 -7.38
N ASP A 182 14.32 -27.54 -7.53
CA ASP A 182 13.64 -27.85 -8.80
C ASP A 182 13.78 -26.70 -9.83
N SER A 183 14.49 -25.61 -9.48
CA SER A 183 14.68 -24.45 -10.32
C SER A 183 16.13 -24.30 -10.73
N TYR A 184 16.38 -24.16 -12.02
CA TYR A 184 17.72 -24.12 -12.60
C TYR A 184 17.96 -22.88 -13.46
N SER A 185 19.21 -22.42 -13.53
CA SER A 185 19.60 -21.26 -14.31
C SER A 185 19.50 -21.52 -15.80
N THR A 186 18.76 -20.68 -16.51
CA THR A 186 18.63 -20.73 -17.98
C THR A 186 19.74 -19.95 -18.71
N VAL A 187 20.59 -19.24 -17.97
CA VAL A 187 21.65 -18.39 -18.54
C VAL A 187 23.05 -18.90 -18.20
N LYS A 188 23.20 -19.69 -17.14
CA LYS A 188 24.49 -20.13 -16.61
C LYS A 188 24.52 -21.64 -16.35
N SER A 189 25.57 -22.30 -16.85
CA SER A 189 25.86 -23.70 -16.56
C SER A 189 26.39 -23.87 -15.13
N GLY A 190 26.09 -25.01 -14.51
CA GLY A 190 26.58 -25.41 -13.21
C GLY A 190 27.08 -26.85 -13.19
N ASP A 191 27.03 -27.45 -12.00
CA ASP A 191 27.62 -28.75 -11.70
C ASP A 191 26.60 -29.80 -11.22
N ASP A 192 25.30 -29.46 -11.16
CA ASP A 192 24.24 -30.37 -10.69
C ASP A 192 23.83 -31.39 -11.78
N PRO A 193 24.13 -32.68 -11.60
CA PRO A 193 23.85 -33.70 -12.61
C PRO A 193 22.35 -33.97 -12.87
N SER A 194 21.46 -33.41 -12.04
CA SER A 194 20.01 -33.60 -12.10
C SER A 194 19.38 -32.93 -13.32
N GLU A 195 19.93 -31.80 -13.78
CA GLU A 195 19.45 -31.09 -14.98
C GLU A 195 20.59 -30.82 -15.98
N VAL A 196 20.33 -31.08 -17.28
CA VAL A 196 21.26 -30.79 -18.37
C VAL A 196 20.90 -29.43 -19.00
N PHE A 197 21.78 -28.45 -18.79
CA PHE A 197 21.69 -27.10 -19.35
C PHE A 197 21.81 -27.11 -20.88
N ALA A 198 22.88 -27.74 -21.37
CA ALA A 198 23.20 -27.78 -22.79
C ALA A 198 24.03 -29.02 -23.11
N ILE A 199 24.06 -29.38 -24.38
CA ILE A 199 24.95 -30.42 -24.89
C ILE A 199 25.82 -29.79 -25.98
N ARG A 200 27.14 -29.85 -25.82
CA ARG A 200 28.09 -29.29 -26.78
C ARG A 200 29.20 -30.27 -27.13
N GLN A 201 29.99 -29.93 -28.15
CA GLN A 201 31.17 -30.71 -28.52
C GLN A 201 32.25 -30.62 -27.41
N TYR A 202 32.92 -31.74 -27.19
CA TYR A 202 34.05 -31.86 -26.26
C TYR A 202 35.16 -30.87 -26.62
N ARG A 203 35.71 -30.21 -25.60
CA ARG A 203 36.91 -29.38 -25.69
C ARG A 203 37.97 -29.94 -24.75
N GLU A 204 39.23 -29.73 -25.09
CA GLU A 204 40.34 -30.14 -24.24
C GLU A 204 40.23 -29.50 -22.85
N GLY A 205 40.28 -30.33 -21.80
CA GLY A 205 40.09 -29.91 -20.41
C GLY A 205 38.73 -30.28 -19.82
N ASP A 206 37.76 -30.70 -20.63
CA ASP A 206 36.46 -31.12 -20.11
C ASP A 206 36.54 -32.49 -19.39
N ARG A 207 35.72 -32.67 -18.34
CA ARG A 207 35.66 -33.92 -17.56
C ARG A 207 35.02 -35.05 -18.37
N LEU A 208 35.75 -36.14 -18.58
CA LEU A 208 35.27 -37.33 -19.31
C LEU A 208 33.99 -37.95 -18.72
N GLN A 209 33.76 -37.79 -17.41
CA GLN A 209 32.54 -38.27 -16.75
C GLN A 209 31.25 -37.60 -17.27
N ARG A 210 31.35 -36.43 -17.91
CA ARG A 210 30.21 -35.67 -18.45
C ARG A 210 29.87 -36.02 -19.90
N ILE A 211 30.55 -37.00 -20.49
CA ILE A 211 30.31 -37.38 -21.89
C ILE A 211 28.91 -37.95 -22.07
N HIS A 212 28.17 -37.42 -23.04
CA HIS A 212 26.88 -37.96 -23.44
C HIS A 212 27.08 -39.13 -24.42
N TRP A 213 27.50 -40.30 -23.92
CA TRP A 213 27.88 -41.47 -24.75
C TRP A 213 26.87 -41.81 -25.85
N LYS A 214 25.57 -41.82 -25.54
CA LYS A 214 24.51 -42.13 -26.52
C LYS A 214 24.39 -41.12 -27.67
N LEU A 215 24.73 -39.86 -27.45
CA LEU A 215 24.68 -38.82 -28.48
C LEU A 215 26.01 -38.81 -29.24
N SER A 216 27.12 -38.99 -28.53
CA SER A 216 28.44 -39.10 -29.14
C SER A 216 28.51 -40.23 -30.17
N LEU A 217 27.94 -41.40 -29.85
CA LEU A 217 27.84 -42.53 -30.79
C LEU A 217 26.98 -42.24 -32.01
N LYS A 218 25.97 -41.37 -31.88
CA LYS A 218 25.07 -41.02 -33.00
C LYS A 218 25.67 -39.97 -33.94
N GLN A 219 26.49 -39.06 -33.41
CA GLN A 219 27.08 -37.97 -34.18
C GLN A 219 28.53 -38.23 -34.60
N ASP A 220 29.10 -39.38 -34.20
CA ASP A 220 30.50 -39.77 -34.43
C ASP A 220 31.52 -38.71 -33.95
N GLN A 221 31.16 -37.98 -32.90
CA GLN A 221 31.98 -36.94 -32.26
C GLN A 221 31.71 -36.92 -30.76
N LEU A 222 32.71 -36.61 -29.93
CA LEU A 222 32.52 -36.55 -28.48
C LEU A 222 31.65 -35.35 -28.10
N MET A 223 30.50 -35.64 -27.50
CA MET A 223 29.56 -34.66 -26.96
C MET A 223 29.59 -34.69 -25.43
N ILE A 224 29.52 -33.53 -24.80
CA ILE A 224 29.51 -33.35 -23.35
C ILE A 224 28.22 -32.69 -22.89
N LYS A 225 27.69 -33.21 -21.77
CA LYS A 225 26.59 -32.59 -21.02
C LYS A 225 27.18 -31.46 -20.17
N GLU A 226 26.69 -30.25 -20.39
CA GLU A 226 26.81 -29.17 -19.43
C GLU A 226 25.59 -29.22 -18.54
N PHE A 227 25.83 -29.27 -17.24
CA PHE A 227 24.78 -29.33 -16.24
C PHE A 227 24.29 -27.93 -15.90
N SER A 228 23.08 -27.83 -15.37
CA SER A 228 22.53 -26.53 -14.95
C SER A 228 23.03 -26.12 -13.57
N GLU A 229 23.03 -24.82 -13.29
CA GLU A 229 23.27 -24.29 -11.95
C GLU A 229 21.95 -24.27 -11.18
N PRO A 230 21.81 -24.99 -10.06
CA PRO A 230 20.60 -24.96 -9.26
C PRO A 230 20.46 -23.58 -8.63
N LEU A 231 19.28 -23.01 -8.78
CA LEU A 231 18.92 -21.71 -8.23
C LEU A 231 18.37 -21.90 -6.82
N ASN A 232 19.26 -22.18 -5.88
CA ASN A 232 18.89 -22.42 -4.50
C ASN A 232 18.30 -21.15 -3.87
N CYS A 233 16.99 -21.13 -3.70
CA CYS A 233 16.29 -20.12 -2.91
C CYS A 233 16.23 -20.62 -1.47
N SER A 234 17.32 -20.44 -0.73
CA SER A 234 17.45 -20.99 0.61
C SER A 234 16.68 -20.18 1.68
N LEU A 235 16.22 -18.98 1.34
CA LEU A 235 15.60 -18.06 2.28
C LEU A 235 14.16 -17.78 1.90
N VAL A 236 13.30 -17.68 2.91
CA VAL A 236 11.92 -17.22 2.74
C VAL A 236 11.55 -16.20 3.81
N VAL A 237 10.92 -15.10 3.37
CA VAL A 237 10.38 -14.06 4.24
C VAL A 237 8.86 -14.07 4.11
N PHE A 238 8.18 -14.32 5.21
CA PHE A 238 6.73 -14.29 5.32
C PHE A 238 6.27 -12.97 5.92
N VAL A 239 5.34 -12.33 5.23
CA VAL A 239 4.75 -11.06 5.61
C VAL A 239 3.29 -11.29 6.01
N ASP A 240 3.06 -11.34 7.30
CA ASP A 240 1.73 -11.60 7.88
C ASP A 240 1.10 -10.28 8.36
N ILE A 241 0.23 -9.72 7.52
CA ILE A 241 -0.51 -8.47 7.79
C ILE A 241 -1.91 -8.80 8.30
N GLU A 242 -1.99 -9.37 9.50
CA GLU A 242 -3.28 -9.61 10.16
C GLU A 242 -3.82 -8.30 10.74
N ASN A 243 -5.06 -7.96 10.36
CA ASN A 243 -5.78 -6.71 10.64
C ASN A 243 -5.48 -6.13 12.04
N PRO A 244 -4.54 -5.17 12.18
CA PRO A 244 -4.23 -4.60 13.47
C PRO A 244 -5.41 -3.73 13.90
N GLN A 245 -6.17 -4.15 14.91
CA GLN A 245 -7.28 -3.34 15.41
C GLN A 245 -6.73 -2.24 16.32
N GLY A 246 -7.16 -0.99 16.12
CA GLY A 246 -6.77 0.15 16.96
C GLY A 246 -6.42 1.41 16.16
N GLU A 247 -6.17 2.51 16.87
CA GLU A 247 -5.76 3.79 16.26
C GLU A 247 -4.38 3.71 15.59
N ASP A 248 -3.52 2.78 16.02
CA ASP A 248 -2.15 2.60 15.55
C ASP A 248 -1.99 1.55 14.43
N MET A 249 -3.11 1.12 13.83
CA MET A 249 -3.14 0.14 12.73
C MET A 249 -2.11 0.44 11.63
N LEU A 250 -2.11 1.66 11.12
CA LEU A 250 -1.22 2.05 10.02
C LEU A 250 0.26 2.04 10.43
N LYS A 251 0.58 2.34 11.70
CA LYS A 251 1.95 2.30 12.20
C LYS A 251 2.47 0.87 12.27
N ILE A 252 1.64 -0.08 12.69
CA ILE A 252 1.99 -1.49 12.75
C ILE A 252 2.20 -2.05 11.33
N VAL A 253 1.30 -1.71 10.39
CA VAL A 253 1.46 -2.11 8.98
C VAL A 253 2.73 -1.52 8.38
N ASP A 254 3.02 -0.24 8.64
CA ASP A 254 4.28 0.38 8.22
C ASP A 254 5.48 -0.44 8.74
N ALA A 255 5.47 -0.81 10.02
CA ALA A 255 6.56 -1.56 10.62
C ALA A 255 6.71 -2.97 10.03
N ILE A 256 5.61 -3.68 9.76
CA ILE A 256 5.63 -5.01 9.13
C ILE A 256 6.27 -4.90 7.74
N LEU A 257 5.79 -3.96 6.93
CA LEU A 257 6.28 -3.77 5.56
C LEU A 257 7.73 -3.31 5.55
N GLU A 258 8.11 -2.34 6.39
CA GLU A 258 9.49 -1.85 6.48
C GLU A 258 10.45 -2.94 6.95
N CYS A 259 10.07 -3.74 7.94
CA CYS A 259 10.88 -4.86 8.42
C CYS A 259 11.09 -5.90 7.31
N ALA A 260 10.00 -6.41 6.73
CA ALA A 260 10.07 -7.44 5.70
C ALA A 260 10.82 -6.98 4.44
N LEU A 261 10.55 -5.76 3.99
CA LEU A 261 11.17 -5.22 2.79
C LEU A 261 12.62 -4.80 3.01
N SER A 262 13.01 -4.38 4.22
CA SER A 262 14.42 -4.12 4.54
C SER A 262 15.26 -5.41 4.56
N LEU A 263 14.70 -6.51 5.08
CA LEU A 263 15.35 -7.83 5.01
C LEU A 263 15.50 -8.28 3.56
N SER A 264 14.41 -8.22 2.79
CA SER A 264 14.38 -8.59 1.38
C SER A 264 15.36 -7.75 0.54
N PHE A 265 15.38 -6.43 0.75
CA PHE A 265 16.31 -5.51 0.09
C PHE A 265 17.77 -5.83 0.44
N THR A 266 18.07 -6.10 1.72
CA THR A 266 19.42 -6.48 2.16
C THR A 266 19.87 -7.81 1.55
N PHE A 267 19.00 -8.82 1.53
CA PHE A 267 19.32 -10.12 0.91
C PHE A 267 19.62 -9.96 -0.58
N MET A 268 18.82 -9.16 -1.29
CA MET A 268 19.05 -8.84 -2.69
C MET A 268 20.41 -8.14 -2.90
N LEU A 269 20.73 -7.11 -2.10
CA LEU A 269 22.01 -6.39 -2.20
C LEU A 269 23.22 -7.30 -1.95
N LYS A 270 23.10 -8.24 -1.01
CA LYS A 270 24.15 -9.23 -0.70
C LYS A 270 24.18 -10.41 -1.70
N GLY A 271 23.27 -10.45 -2.67
CA GLY A 271 23.22 -11.48 -3.71
C GLY A 271 22.52 -12.79 -3.31
N TYR A 272 21.78 -12.80 -2.20
CA TYR A 272 20.99 -13.94 -1.76
C TYR A 272 19.62 -13.95 -2.46
N ILE A 273 19.38 -15.03 -3.22
CA ILE A 273 18.07 -15.27 -3.83
C ILE A 273 17.13 -15.78 -2.75
N HIS A 274 15.96 -15.14 -2.64
CA HIS A 274 15.00 -15.44 -1.59
C HIS A 274 13.57 -15.31 -2.09
N TYR A 275 12.64 -15.90 -1.36
CA TYR A 275 11.20 -15.73 -1.58
C TYR A 275 10.63 -14.71 -0.60
N LEU A 276 9.75 -13.85 -1.11
CA LEU A 276 8.85 -13.03 -0.30
C LEU A 276 7.44 -13.56 -0.49
N ALA A 277 6.77 -13.98 0.58
CA ALA A 277 5.41 -14.51 0.51
C ALA A 277 4.47 -13.82 1.50
N TRP A 278 3.25 -13.61 1.04
CA TRP A 278 2.19 -12.96 1.81
C TRP A 278 0.83 -13.52 1.39
N TYR A 279 -0.19 -13.23 2.19
CA TYR A 279 -1.56 -13.56 1.84
C TYR A 279 -2.18 -12.40 1.07
N ASP A 280 -2.62 -12.65 -0.17
CA ASP A 280 -3.36 -11.67 -0.96
C ASP A 280 -4.85 -11.84 -0.72
N LYS A 281 -5.46 -10.89 -0.01
CA LYS A 281 -6.90 -10.91 0.28
C LYS A 281 -7.76 -10.71 -0.96
N VAL A 282 -7.27 -10.01 -1.98
CA VAL A 282 -8.04 -9.70 -3.18
C VAL A 282 -8.34 -10.97 -3.96
N HIS A 283 -7.33 -11.85 -4.07
CA HIS A 283 -7.43 -13.11 -4.79
C HIS A 283 -7.74 -14.30 -3.87
N GLY A 284 -7.49 -14.16 -2.56
CA GLY A 284 -7.70 -15.22 -1.58
C GLY A 284 -6.62 -16.30 -1.59
N GLU A 285 -5.43 -15.98 -2.09
CA GLU A 285 -4.35 -16.92 -2.37
C GLU A 285 -3.06 -16.51 -1.66
N CYS A 286 -2.16 -17.48 -1.44
CA CYS A 286 -0.82 -17.18 -0.95
C CYS A 286 0.04 -16.77 -2.14
N LYS A 287 0.42 -15.50 -2.21
CA LYS A 287 1.29 -15.02 -3.28
C LYS A 287 2.74 -15.12 -2.82
N ARG A 288 3.57 -15.70 -3.68
CA ARG A 288 5.02 -15.82 -3.49
C ARG A 288 5.74 -15.22 -4.68
N VAL A 289 6.69 -14.32 -4.42
CA VAL A 289 7.57 -13.75 -5.44
C VAL A 289 9.00 -14.13 -5.14
N ARG A 290 9.71 -14.57 -6.17
CA ARG A 290 11.14 -14.87 -6.12
C ARG A 290 11.92 -13.63 -6.44
N ILE A 291 12.82 -13.23 -5.54
CA ILE A 291 13.58 -11.99 -5.67
C ILE A 291 15.02 -12.31 -6.05
N VAL A 292 15.40 -11.94 -7.27
CA VAL A 292 16.78 -12.03 -7.78
C VAL A 292 17.34 -10.63 -8.05
N ASN A 293 16.49 -9.71 -8.50
CA ASN A 293 16.87 -8.37 -8.90
C ASN A 293 15.88 -7.31 -8.37
N GLU A 294 16.22 -6.05 -8.60
CA GLU A 294 15.43 -4.88 -8.17
C GLU A 294 14.01 -4.85 -8.77
N LYS A 295 13.83 -5.33 -10.01
CA LYS A 295 12.51 -5.39 -10.65
C LYS A 295 11.59 -6.39 -9.92
N ASP A 296 12.13 -7.54 -9.54
CA ASP A 296 11.37 -8.56 -8.79
C ASP A 296 10.97 -8.03 -7.40
N LEU A 297 11.85 -7.26 -6.76
CA LEU A 297 11.55 -6.60 -5.48
C LEU A 297 10.39 -5.61 -5.64
N PHE A 298 10.42 -4.74 -6.65
CA PHE A 298 9.32 -3.78 -6.88
C PHE A 298 8.00 -4.44 -7.29
N GLU A 299 8.04 -5.58 -7.98
CA GLU A 299 6.85 -6.40 -8.23
C GLU A 299 6.26 -6.95 -6.93
N ALA A 300 7.12 -7.42 -6.01
CA ALA A 300 6.70 -7.88 -4.71
C ALA A 300 6.13 -6.74 -3.85
N VAL A 301 6.75 -5.55 -3.89
CA VAL A 301 6.25 -4.33 -3.23
C VAL A 301 4.86 -3.96 -3.76
N ASP A 302 4.66 -3.89 -5.07
CA ASP A 302 3.34 -3.59 -5.65
C ASP A 302 2.28 -4.61 -5.21
N GLY A 303 2.63 -5.90 -5.22
CA GLY A 303 1.77 -6.97 -4.73
C GLY A 303 1.41 -6.85 -3.25
N LEU A 304 2.36 -6.45 -2.40
CA LEU A 304 2.15 -6.22 -0.98
C LEU A 304 1.30 -4.98 -0.70
N LEU A 305 1.47 -3.89 -1.43
CA LEU A 305 0.66 -2.68 -1.25
C LEU A 305 -0.79 -2.88 -1.69
N ASN A 306 -1.04 -3.83 -2.60
CA ASN A 306 -2.37 -4.19 -3.10
C ASN A 306 -3.04 -5.34 -2.32
N SER A 307 -2.32 -6.09 -1.49
CA SER A 307 -2.85 -7.29 -0.79
C SER A 307 -3.92 -6.96 0.25
N GLY A 308 -3.84 -5.79 0.88
CA GLY A 308 -4.71 -5.35 1.95
C GLY A 308 -4.61 -6.21 3.23
N SER A 309 -5.21 -5.74 4.33
CA SER A 309 -5.21 -6.48 5.61
C SER A 309 -6.35 -7.51 5.67
N TYR A 310 -6.05 -8.70 6.19
CA TYR A 310 -7.01 -9.82 6.28
C TYR A 310 -7.39 -10.16 7.73
N LYS A 311 -8.48 -10.91 7.90
CA LYS A 311 -9.02 -11.32 9.20
C LYS A 311 -8.36 -12.58 9.72
N GLN A 312 -8.42 -12.78 11.04
CA GLN A 312 -7.79 -13.82 11.86
C GLN A 312 -7.97 -15.28 11.38
N ASP A 313 -8.98 -15.58 10.55
CA ASP A 313 -9.27 -16.96 10.13
C ASP A 313 -8.26 -17.53 9.12
N ASN A 314 -7.39 -16.71 8.55
CA ASN A 314 -6.43 -17.16 7.54
C ASN A 314 -5.02 -17.28 8.11
N ASN A 315 -4.42 -18.45 7.94
CA ASN A 315 -3.07 -18.75 8.41
C ASN A 315 -2.12 -18.85 7.21
N LEU A 316 -1.28 -17.82 7.04
CA LEU A 316 -0.33 -17.71 5.94
C LEU A 316 0.56 -18.97 5.83
N ALA A 317 1.11 -19.45 6.94
CA ALA A 317 2.01 -20.60 6.94
C ALA A 317 1.30 -21.89 6.50
N ALA A 318 0.05 -22.10 6.94
CA ALA A 318 -0.74 -23.27 6.54
C ALA A 318 -1.09 -23.24 5.05
N MET A 319 -1.50 -22.06 4.54
CA MET A 319 -1.82 -21.89 3.12
C MET A 319 -0.57 -22.06 2.25
N TYR A 320 0.55 -21.51 2.67
CA TYR A 320 1.83 -21.67 2.00
C TYR A 320 2.24 -23.14 1.90
N TYR A 321 2.13 -23.89 3.00
CA TYR A 321 2.46 -25.31 3.03
C TYR A 321 1.55 -26.15 2.11
N ALA A 322 0.26 -25.79 2.02
CA ALA A 322 -0.67 -26.48 1.12
C ALA A 322 -0.33 -26.28 -0.36
N GLU A 323 0.19 -25.11 -0.73
CA GLU A 323 0.57 -24.78 -2.11
C GLU A 323 1.98 -25.25 -2.47
N TYR A 324 2.92 -25.21 -1.51
CA TYR A 324 4.33 -25.51 -1.69
C TYR A 324 4.87 -26.54 -0.65
N PRO A 325 4.36 -27.78 -0.61
CA PRO A 325 4.66 -28.74 0.46
C PRO A 325 6.09 -29.29 0.43
N ASN A 326 6.75 -29.27 -0.74
CA ASN A 326 8.06 -29.91 -0.95
C ASN A 326 9.25 -28.96 -0.84
N GLU A 327 9.01 -27.66 -0.69
CA GLU A 327 10.07 -26.66 -0.62
C GLU A 327 10.85 -26.77 0.69
N GLN A 328 12.14 -26.47 0.61
CA GLN A 328 13.06 -26.51 1.74
C GLN A 328 13.84 -25.20 1.84
N TYR A 329 14.05 -24.74 3.07
CA TYR A 329 14.72 -23.47 3.37
C TYR A 329 15.85 -23.68 4.39
N THR A 330 16.93 -22.92 4.29
CA THR A 330 17.89 -22.79 5.38
C THR A 330 17.30 -21.88 6.46
N ASP A 331 16.73 -20.75 6.07
CA ASP A 331 16.24 -19.75 7.03
C ASP A 331 14.87 -19.22 6.62
N LEU A 332 13.97 -19.23 7.59
CA LEU A 332 12.61 -18.69 7.48
C LEU A 332 12.46 -17.51 8.41
N PHE A 333 12.10 -16.35 7.86
CA PHE A 333 11.78 -15.13 8.60
C PHE A 333 10.27 -14.91 8.57
N TYR A 334 9.63 -14.85 9.73
CA TYR A 334 8.19 -14.64 9.88
C TYR A 334 7.93 -13.28 10.53
N VAL A 335 7.52 -12.29 9.74
CA VAL A 335 7.20 -10.94 10.21
C VAL A 335 5.71 -10.84 10.51
N THR A 336 5.36 -10.60 11.77
CA THR A 336 3.96 -10.50 12.21
C THR A 336 3.80 -9.56 13.39
N ASN A 337 2.60 -9.03 13.57
CA ASN A 337 2.16 -8.31 14.78
C ASN A 337 1.31 -9.19 15.71
N LYS A 338 0.90 -10.40 15.28
CA LYS A 338 0.00 -11.25 16.06
C LYS A 338 0.33 -12.73 15.92
N LEU A 339 0.64 -13.33 17.06
CA LEU A 339 0.99 -14.73 17.19
C LEU A 339 -0.13 -15.51 17.87
N CYS A 340 -0.41 -16.71 17.35
CA CYS A 340 -1.30 -17.68 17.99
C CYS A 340 -0.71 -19.09 17.87
N ASP A 341 -1.14 -20.00 18.74
CA ASP A 341 -0.65 -21.40 18.74
C ASP A 341 -0.82 -22.07 17.38
N GLN A 342 -1.95 -21.85 16.70
CA GLN A 342 -2.23 -22.43 15.39
C GLN A 342 -1.22 -21.97 14.32
N LYS A 343 -0.79 -20.69 14.36
CA LYS A 343 0.25 -20.15 13.46
C LYS A 343 1.60 -20.78 13.76
N LEU A 344 1.95 -20.92 15.03
CA LEU A 344 3.21 -21.57 15.44
C LEU A 344 3.25 -23.04 15.01
N ASP A 345 2.16 -23.78 15.18
CA ASP A 345 2.06 -25.17 14.71
C ASP A 345 2.19 -25.26 13.19
N SER A 346 1.60 -24.31 12.46
CA SER A 346 1.69 -24.26 11.00
C SER A 346 3.09 -23.96 10.50
N LEU A 347 3.84 -23.09 11.18
CA LEU A 347 5.23 -22.76 10.86
C LEU A 347 6.19 -23.95 11.04
N VAL A 348 5.88 -24.89 11.94
CA VAL A 348 6.70 -26.09 12.15
C VAL A 348 6.64 -27.04 10.95
N PHE A 349 5.51 -27.12 10.25
CA PHE A 349 5.37 -27.99 9.07
C PHE A 349 6.21 -27.55 7.87
N ILE A 350 6.63 -26.30 7.83
CA ILE A 350 7.47 -25.78 6.75
C ILE A 350 8.90 -26.25 6.98
N ASN A 351 9.51 -26.89 5.99
CA ASN A 351 10.86 -27.45 6.09
C ASN A 351 11.92 -26.35 6.07
N ALA A 352 12.22 -25.78 7.23
CA ALA A 352 13.29 -24.82 7.44
C ALA A 352 14.27 -25.30 8.52
N ILE A 353 15.58 -25.06 8.34
CA ILE A 353 16.59 -25.37 9.38
C ILE A 353 16.45 -24.37 10.53
N ASN A 354 16.52 -23.08 10.20
CA ASN A 354 16.37 -21.97 11.13
C ASN A 354 15.03 -21.27 10.90
N ARG A 355 14.34 -20.95 12.00
CA ARG A 355 13.08 -20.20 11.98
C ARG A 355 13.18 -19.01 12.91
N GLN A 356 12.86 -17.84 12.41
CA GLN A 356 12.95 -16.59 13.14
C GLN A 356 11.65 -15.81 13.02
N ILE A 357 11.09 -15.47 14.17
CA ILE A 357 9.87 -14.70 14.27
C ILE A 357 10.26 -13.26 14.62
N LEU A 358 9.90 -12.34 13.75
CA LEU A 358 10.07 -10.90 13.90
C LEU A 358 8.73 -10.35 14.33
N TYR A 359 8.56 -10.22 15.65
CA TYR A 359 7.32 -9.76 16.26
C TYR A 359 7.35 -8.25 16.45
N ILE A 360 6.35 -7.57 15.91
CA ILE A 360 6.23 -6.13 16.06
C ILE A 360 5.40 -5.81 17.29
N ASP A 361 6.05 -5.20 18.29
CA ASP A 361 5.45 -4.84 19.57
C ASP A 361 5.41 -3.32 19.73
N ASP A 362 4.21 -2.75 19.85
CA ASP A 362 4.03 -1.33 20.19
C ASP A 362 3.81 -1.15 21.69
N SER A 363 4.85 -1.46 22.47
CA SER A 363 4.86 -1.37 23.93
C SER A 363 4.64 0.05 24.50
N ASN A 364 4.67 1.09 23.65
CA ASN A 364 4.45 2.48 24.07
C ASN A 364 2.95 2.89 24.11
N SER A 365 2.05 2.10 23.53
CA SER A 365 0.62 2.44 23.49
C SER A 365 -0.12 2.17 24.82
N LEU A 366 0.48 1.40 25.74
CA LEU A 366 -0.15 0.99 27.00
C LEU A 366 -0.07 2.04 28.13
N ASP A 367 0.85 3.01 28.07
CA ASP A 367 1.04 3.97 29.17
C ASP A 367 0.05 5.15 29.16
N MET A 368 -0.77 5.33 28.11
CA MET A 368 -1.82 6.37 28.07
C MET A 368 -3.22 5.88 28.48
N TYR A 369 -3.47 4.57 28.58
CA TYR A 369 -4.81 4.01 28.83
C TYR A 369 -5.02 3.49 30.27
N ARG A 370 -4.10 3.77 31.20
CA ARG A 370 -4.22 3.35 32.61
C ARG A 370 -5.25 4.12 33.46
N GLN A 371 -6.06 4.98 32.87
CA GLN A 371 -7.17 5.63 33.58
C GLN A 371 -8.49 5.34 32.87
N ASP A 372 -9.39 4.70 33.61
CA ASP A 372 -10.82 4.50 33.31
C ASP A 372 -11.19 3.38 32.33
N ASN A 373 -11.10 2.13 32.78
CA ASN A 373 -12.29 1.27 33.04
C ASN A 373 -11.87 -0.21 33.16
N ASP A 374 -12.19 -0.81 34.31
CA ASP A 374 -12.21 -2.25 34.51
C ASP A 374 -13.35 -2.88 33.67
N GLN A 375 -13.06 -3.27 32.43
CA GLN A 375 -13.63 -4.44 31.75
C GLN A 375 -13.09 -4.59 30.31
N ILE A 376 -12.44 -5.72 30.06
CA ILE A 376 -12.09 -6.29 28.74
C ILE A 376 -10.96 -5.57 27.99
N VAL A 377 -9.71 -5.80 28.43
CA VAL A 377 -8.53 -5.70 27.56
C VAL A 377 -7.68 -6.95 27.80
N MET A 378 -7.92 -7.97 26.98
CA MET A 378 -7.14 -9.21 26.97
C MET A 378 -6.77 -9.47 25.51
N ASP A 379 -5.81 -8.70 25.01
CA ASP A 379 -5.02 -8.98 23.79
C ASP A 379 -4.06 -7.81 23.55
N MET A 380 -2.88 -7.83 24.18
CA MET A 380 -1.69 -7.07 23.74
C MET A 380 -0.39 -7.39 24.50
N GLN A 381 -0.23 -8.62 24.98
CA GLN A 381 1.07 -9.12 25.42
C GLN A 381 1.24 -10.55 24.91
N ILE A 382 2.37 -10.84 24.27
CA ILE A 382 2.77 -12.23 24.07
C ILE A 382 2.83 -12.85 25.47
N THR A 383 1.97 -13.82 25.75
CA THR A 383 1.97 -14.50 27.03
C THR A 383 3.33 -15.17 27.24
N THR A 384 3.82 -15.20 28.48
CA THR A 384 5.05 -15.91 28.84
C THR A 384 5.03 -17.37 28.38
N ASP A 385 3.83 -17.98 28.29
CA ASP A 385 3.58 -19.31 27.75
C ASP A 385 3.89 -19.43 26.23
N LEU A 386 3.51 -18.43 25.43
CA LEU A 386 3.84 -18.41 24.00
C LEU A 386 5.35 -18.27 23.77
N VAL A 387 6.03 -17.44 24.56
CA VAL A 387 7.50 -17.29 24.48
C VAL A 387 8.22 -18.60 24.83
N SER A 388 7.76 -19.32 25.86
CA SER A 388 8.32 -20.65 26.19
C SER A 388 8.10 -21.65 25.07
N ARG A 389 6.91 -21.68 24.45
CA ARG A 389 6.61 -22.60 23.34
C ARG A 389 7.41 -22.31 22.08
N ILE A 390 7.66 -21.05 21.77
CA ILE A 390 8.52 -20.65 20.65
C ILE A 390 9.93 -21.22 20.86
N LYS A 391 10.47 -21.13 22.07
CA LYS A 391 11.76 -21.72 22.43
C LYS A 391 11.73 -23.25 22.41
N GLU A 392 10.67 -23.88 22.90
CA GLU A 392 10.50 -25.35 22.86
C GLU A 392 10.48 -25.89 21.42
N LYS A 393 9.89 -25.14 20.49
CA LYS A 393 9.87 -25.46 19.05
C LYS A 393 11.17 -25.05 18.32
N GLY A 394 12.19 -24.58 19.04
CA GLY A 394 13.50 -24.21 18.47
C GLY A 394 13.47 -22.97 17.57
N MET A 395 12.48 -22.09 17.74
CA MET A 395 12.34 -20.88 16.92
C MET A 395 12.93 -19.66 17.65
N GLY A 396 13.60 -18.77 16.90
CA GLY A 396 14.04 -17.47 17.40
C GLY A 396 12.88 -16.47 17.46
N LEU A 397 12.88 -15.58 18.46
CA LEU A 397 11.92 -14.48 18.58
C LEU A 397 12.67 -13.17 18.78
N LEU A 398 12.43 -12.21 17.90
CA LEU A 398 12.91 -10.83 18.00
C LEU A 398 11.70 -9.90 18.13
N SER A 399 11.72 -9.04 19.15
CA SER A 399 10.73 -7.97 19.29
C SER A 399 11.26 -6.71 18.59
N ILE A 400 10.47 -6.14 17.69
CA ILE A 400 10.82 -4.94 16.92
C ILE A 400 9.89 -3.81 17.33
N ASN A 401 10.48 -2.67 17.69
CA ASN A 401 9.73 -1.46 17.96
C ASN A 401 9.44 -0.70 16.65
N PRO A 402 8.17 -0.35 16.35
CA PRO A 402 7.79 0.42 15.17
C PRO A 402 8.56 1.74 14.97
N THR A 403 9.09 2.33 16.05
CA THR A 403 9.80 3.61 16.00
C THR A 403 11.30 3.49 15.70
N ASN A 404 11.90 2.31 15.93
CA ASN A 404 13.35 2.09 15.83
C ASN A 404 13.71 0.83 15.02
N ILE A 405 12.93 0.55 13.97
CA ILE A 405 13.05 -0.67 13.15
C ILE A 405 14.50 -0.95 12.71
N LYS A 406 15.19 0.07 12.19
CA LYS A 406 16.58 -0.08 11.73
C LYS A 406 17.51 -0.55 12.85
N ARG A 407 17.43 0.07 14.04
CA ARG A 407 18.30 -0.26 15.16
C ARG A 407 18.03 -1.67 15.67
N ASP A 408 16.75 -2.01 15.84
CA ASP A 408 16.36 -3.31 16.38
C ASP A 408 16.71 -4.46 15.40
N LEU A 409 16.70 -4.18 14.09
CA LEU A 409 17.21 -5.11 13.07
C LEU A 409 18.75 -5.19 13.04
N GLU A 410 19.46 -4.10 13.34
CA GLU A 410 20.94 -4.09 13.40
C GLU A 410 21.51 -4.68 14.70
N GLU A 411 20.76 -4.68 15.81
CA GLU A 411 21.17 -5.34 17.06
C GLU A 411 20.99 -6.87 17.01
N PHE A 412 20.43 -7.39 15.91
CA PHE A 412 20.08 -8.80 15.77
C PHE A 412 21.23 -9.65 15.22
N LYS A 413 21.94 -10.32 16.14
CA LYS A 413 22.90 -11.38 15.80
C LYS A 413 22.20 -12.72 15.65
N LEU A 414 22.34 -13.36 14.48
CA LEU A 414 22.01 -14.78 14.29
C LEU A 414 22.99 -15.63 15.14
N SER A 415 22.49 -16.15 16.26
CA SER A 415 23.24 -17.05 17.16
C SER A 415 23.37 -18.46 16.62
#